data_AF-A0A484YXB7-F1
#
_entry.id   AF-A0A484YXB7-F1
#
_cell.length_a   1.000
_cell.length_b   1.000
_cell.length_c   1.000
_cell.angle_alpha   90.00
_cell.angle_beta   90.00
_cell.angle_gamma   90.00
#
_symmetry.space_group_name_H-M   'P 1'
#
loop_
_entity.id
_entity.type
_entity.pdbx_description
1 polymer ?
#
loop_
_entity_poly.entity_id
_entity_poly.type
_entity_poly.pdbx_seq_one_letter_code
_entity_poly.pdbx_strand_id
1 'polypeptide(L)'
;MPRLDVDAAGVVSVVEEPTLTPHQFPRGASPGTFLHSLFEDLDFTQPIDPNWVQEKLELGGFEPQWELVLTEWITAVLQAPLNETGVSLNQLSDRDKQVEMEFYLPISEPLIASQLDATNSPV
;
A
#
# COMPACT_ATOMS: atom_id res chain seq x y z
N MET A 1 -1.88 -62.35 25.52
CA MET A 1 -1.90 -61.13 26.35
C MET A 1 -0.66 -60.31 26.04
N PRO A 2 -0.67 -58.96 26.04
CA PRO A 2 -1.77 -57.98 26.10
C PRO A 2 -1.91 -57.16 24.78
N ARG A 3 -3.01 -56.39 24.66
CA ARG A 3 -3.24 -55.39 23.60
C ARG A 3 -2.48 -54.11 23.95
N LEU A 4 -1.73 -53.59 22.98
CA LEU A 4 -1.20 -52.22 23.03
C LEU A 4 -2.36 -51.28 22.68
N ASP A 5 -2.91 -50.58 23.68
CA ASP A 5 -3.55 -49.29 23.46
C ASP A 5 -2.43 -48.27 23.42
N VAL A 6 -2.18 -47.67 22.25
CA VAL A 6 -1.23 -46.57 22.08
C VAL A 6 -1.98 -45.41 21.45
N ASP A 7 -2.33 -44.50 22.35
CA ASP A 7 -2.29 -43.05 22.25
C ASP A 7 -3.07 -42.39 21.10
N ALA A 8 -4.24 -41.89 21.51
CA ALA A 8 -4.85 -40.71 20.91
C ALA A 8 -3.88 -39.52 21.05
N ALA A 9 -2.98 -39.38 20.08
CA ALA A 9 -2.27 -38.13 19.86
C ALA A 9 -3.33 -37.09 19.48
N GLY A 10 -3.68 -36.24 20.44
CA GLY A 10 -4.47 -35.05 20.20
C GLY A 10 -3.84 -34.28 19.04
N VAL A 11 -4.60 -34.08 17.98
CA VAL A 11 -4.25 -33.15 16.93
C VAL A 11 -4.09 -31.81 17.65
N VAL A 12 -2.84 -31.38 17.86
CA VAL A 12 -2.55 -30.02 18.25
C VAL A 12 -2.97 -29.19 17.03
N SER A 13 -4.22 -28.76 17.04
CA SER A 13 -4.66 -27.68 16.17
C SER A 13 -3.82 -26.48 16.60
N VAL A 14 -2.74 -26.26 15.88
CA VAL A 14 -1.99 -25.00 15.95
C VAL A 14 -3.01 -23.95 15.58
N VAL A 15 -3.48 -23.22 16.58
CA VAL A 15 -4.33 -22.06 16.35
C VAL A 15 -3.39 -21.05 15.71
N GLU A 16 -3.48 -20.92 14.39
CA GLU A 16 -2.80 -19.86 13.65
C GLU A 16 -3.40 -18.56 14.18
N GLU A 17 -2.63 -17.83 15.00
CA GLU A 17 -2.99 -16.47 15.39
C GLU A 17 -3.27 -15.67 14.12
N PRO A 18 -4.41 -14.98 14.01
CA PRO A 18 -4.78 -14.29 12.79
C PRO A 18 -3.71 -13.26 12.44
N THR A 19 -2.94 -13.54 11.39
CA THR A 19 -1.90 -12.64 10.90
C THR A 19 -2.58 -11.38 10.37
N LEU A 20 -2.13 -10.21 10.82
CA LEU A 20 -2.65 -8.94 10.32
C LEU A 20 -2.40 -8.83 8.81
N THR A 21 -3.38 -8.32 8.08
CA THR A 21 -3.33 -8.13 6.63
C THR A 21 -3.65 -6.68 6.27
N PRO A 22 -3.23 -6.17 5.10
CA PRO A 22 -3.59 -4.83 4.63
C PRO A 22 -5.09 -4.52 4.67
N HIS A 23 -5.95 -5.53 4.43
CA HIS A 23 -7.41 -5.37 4.43
C HIS A 23 -8.02 -5.12 5.81
N GLN A 24 -7.24 -5.33 6.87
CA GLN A 24 -7.60 -5.08 8.27
C GLN A 24 -7.04 -3.74 8.79
N PHE A 25 -6.23 -3.02 8.01
CA PHE A 25 -5.75 -1.69 8.39
C PHE A 25 -6.95 -0.75 8.64
N PRO A 26 -6.86 0.19 9.60
CA PRO A 26 -7.95 1.10 9.91
C PRO A 26 -8.52 1.81 8.67
N ARG A 27 -9.84 2.00 8.66
CA ARG A 27 -10.57 2.56 7.52
C ARG A 27 -11.06 3.97 7.78
N GLY A 28 -11.18 4.76 6.73
CA GLY A 28 -11.71 6.13 6.77
C GLY A 28 -10.72 7.15 6.23
N ALA A 29 -11.13 8.42 6.26
CA ALA A 29 -10.34 9.51 5.70
C ALA A 29 -8.96 9.66 6.37
N SER A 30 -8.91 9.63 7.72
CA SER A 30 -7.65 9.81 8.44
C SER A 30 -6.61 8.71 8.15
N PRO A 31 -6.93 7.40 8.22
CA PRO A 31 -6.00 6.35 7.78
C PRO A 31 -5.65 6.43 6.28
N GLY A 32 -6.59 6.84 5.43
CA GLY A 32 -6.32 7.05 4.01
C GLY A 32 -5.31 8.17 3.75
N THR A 33 -5.46 9.32 4.42
CA THR A 33 -4.52 10.44 4.36
C THR A 33 -3.15 10.05 4.92
N PHE A 34 -3.11 9.26 6.00
CA PHE A 34 -1.85 8.70 6.51
C PHE A 34 -1.14 7.88 5.43
N LEU A 35 -1.81 6.89 4.83
CA LEU A 35 -1.21 6.07 3.77
C LEU A 35 -0.73 6.92 2.59
N HIS A 36 -1.52 7.91 2.16
CA HIS A 36 -1.14 8.85 1.10
C HIS A 36 0.17 9.59 1.45
N SER A 37 0.28 10.12 2.68
CA SER A 37 1.49 10.82 3.14
C SER A 37 2.76 9.98 3.14
N LEU A 38 2.65 8.65 3.28
CA LEU A 38 3.82 7.76 3.17
C LEU A 38 4.42 7.82 1.76
N PHE A 39 3.59 7.82 0.71
CA PHE A 39 4.06 7.84 -0.67
C PHE A 39 4.55 9.22 -1.13
N GLU A 40 4.17 10.28 -0.43
CA GLU A 40 4.72 11.62 -0.67
C GLU A 40 6.21 11.68 -0.30
N ASP A 41 6.58 11.09 0.84
CA ASP A 41 7.93 11.17 1.41
C ASP A 41 8.90 10.09 0.92
N LEU A 42 8.40 9.00 0.35
CA LEU A 42 9.22 7.85 -0.03
C LEU A 42 10.12 8.13 -1.24
N ASP A 43 11.40 7.76 -1.11
CA ASP A 43 12.25 7.45 -2.26
C ASP A 43 11.90 6.04 -2.75
N PHE A 44 11.25 5.96 -3.90
CA PHE A 44 10.76 4.68 -4.45
C PHE A 44 11.90 3.74 -4.86
N THR A 45 13.13 4.26 -5.03
CA THR A 45 14.28 3.48 -5.49
C THR A 45 14.99 2.71 -4.38
N GLN A 46 14.67 2.99 -3.12
CA GLN A 46 15.31 2.39 -1.95
C GLN A 46 14.42 1.32 -1.30
N PRO A 47 15.02 0.33 -0.61
CA PRO A 47 14.25 -0.57 0.23
C PRO A 47 13.56 0.21 1.36
N ILE A 48 12.37 -0.23 1.76
CA ILE A 48 11.63 0.36 2.88
C ILE A 48 12.35 0.04 4.18
N ASP A 49 12.69 1.08 4.96
CA ASP A 49 13.28 0.94 6.30
C ASP A 49 12.16 0.69 7.33
N PRO A 50 12.13 -0.48 8.00
CA PRO A 50 11.20 -0.76 9.08
C PRO A 50 11.17 0.31 10.18
N ASN A 51 12.31 0.93 10.50
CA ASN A 51 12.38 1.95 11.55
C ASN A 51 11.64 3.22 11.14
N TRP A 52 11.74 3.60 9.87
CA TRP A 52 10.98 4.72 9.31
C TRP A 52 9.48 4.42 9.33
N VAL A 53 9.06 3.20 9.00
CA VAL A 53 7.65 2.80 9.09
C VAL A 53 7.13 2.88 10.53
N GLN A 54 7.91 2.42 11.51
CA GLN A 54 7.55 2.55 12.93
C GLN A 54 7.38 4.01 13.36
N GLU A 55 8.33 4.88 12.97
CA GLU A 55 8.26 6.31 13.25
C GLU A 55 6.99 6.92 12.65
N LYS A 56 6.67 6.61 11.39
CA LYS A 56 5.46 7.10 10.73
C LYS A 56 4.19 6.58 11.39
N LEU A 57 4.13 5.31 11.77
CA LEU A 57 3.02 4.74 12.53
C LEU A 57 2.79 5.48 13.86
N GLU A 58 3.87 5.72 14.62
CA GLU A 58 3.82 6.44 15.88
C GLU A 58 3.31 7.88 15.70
N LEU A 59 3.84 8.61 14.72
CA LEU A 59 3.40 9.97 14.38
C LEU A 59 1.94 10.00 13.90
N GLY A 60 1.50 8.96 13.21
CA GLY A 60 0.11 8.79 12.74
C GLY A 60 -0.87 8.30 13.82
N GLY A 61 -0.37 7.91 15.00
CA GLY A 61 -1.18 7.38 16.09
C GLY A 61 -1.68 5.95 15.87
N PHE A 62 -0.96 5.16 15.08
CA PHE A 62 -1.26 3.75 14.78
C PHE A 62 -0.38 2.81 15.61
N GLU A 63 -0.87 1.60 15.89
CA GLU A 63 -0.14 0.64 16.70
C GLU A 63 1.11 0.09 15.98
N PRO A 64 2.25 -0.10 16.69
CA PRO A 64 3.50 -0.61 16.09
C PRO A 64 3.38 -2.00 15.44
N GLN A 65 2.38 -2.80 15.82
CA GLN A 65 2.11 -4.12 15.22
C GLN A 65 1.82 -4.07 13.71
N TRP A 66 1.49 -2.89 13.18
CA TRP A 66 1.28 -2.67 11.75
C TRP A 66 2.57 -2.53 10.94
N GLU A 67 3.73 -2.40 11.59
CA GLU A 67 5.02 -2.17 10.91
C GLU A 67 5.27 -3.22 9.84
N LEU A 68 5.30 -4.49 10.21
CA LEU A 68 5.60 -5.58 9.28
C LEU A 68 4.63 -5.60 8.09
N VAL A 69 3.34 -5.42 8.37
CA VAL A 69 2.30 -5.39 7.34
C VAL A 69 2.51 -4.21 6.39
N LEU A 70 2.80 -3.01 6.90
CA LEU A 70 3.02 -1.84 6.06
C LEU A 70 4.33 -1.93 5.28
N THR A 71 5.42 -2.39 5.88
CA THR A 71 6.71 -2.57 5.20
C THR A 71 6.57 -3.52 4.02
N GLU A 72 5.95 -4.69 4.22
CA GLU A 72 5.69 -5.66 3.15
C GLU A 72 4.73 -5.11 2.10
N TRP A 73 3.66 -4.45 2.54
CA TRP A 73 2.63 -3.93 1.64
C TRP A 73 3.15 -2.80 0.76
N ILE A 74 3.85 -1.82 1.33
CA ILE A 74 4.47 -0.72 0.57
C ILE A 74 5.47 -1.28 -0.43
N THR A 75 6.31 -2.22 0.00
CA THR A 75 7.29 -2.89 -0.89
C THR A 75 6.59 -3.56 -2.07
N ALA A 76 5.49 -4.29 -1.82
CA ALA A 76 4.70 -4.93 -2.87
C ALA A 76 4.07 -3.91 -3.83
N VAL A 77 3.55 -2.79 -3.32
CA VAL A 77 3.00 -1.70 -4.14
C VAL A 77 4.08 -1.09 -5.04
N LEU A 78 5.28 -0.83 -4.51
CA LEU A 78 6.37 -0.21 -5.27
C LEU A 78 6.88 -1.11 -6.40
N GLN A 79 6.82 -2.43 -6.23
CA GLN A 79 7.28 -3.43 -7.20
C GLN A 79 6.20 -3.87 -8.20
N ALA A 80 4.94 -3.51 -7.97
CA ALA A 80 3.85 -3.91 -8.83
C ALA A 80 4.01 -3.32 -10.26
N PRO A 81 3.88 -4.13 -11.32
CA PRO A 81 3.90 -3.63 -12.68
C PRO A 81 2.63 -2.81 -12.96
N LEU A 82 2.82 -1.57 -13.45
CA LEU A 82 1.76 -0.62 -13.79
C LEU A 82 1.22 -0.81 -15.20
N ASN A 83 1.99 -1.46 -16.08
CA ASN A 83 1.62 -1.72 -17.46
C ASN A 83 2.29 -2.99 -18.00
N GLU A 84 1.93 -3.38 -19.23
CA GLU A 84 2.43 -4.58 -19.91
C GLU A 84 3.94 -4.54 -20.19
N THR A 85 4.56 -3.35 -20.18
CA THR A 85 6.00 -3.19 -20.37
C THR A 85 6.82 -3.44 -19.11
N GLY A 86 6.17 -3.65 -17.96
CA GLY A 86 6.83 -3.95 -16.68
C GLY A 86 7.36 -2.72 -15.94
N VAL A 87 6.86 -1.52 -16.27
CA VAL A 87 7.17 -0.31 -15.50
C VAL A 87 6.57 -0.43 -14.10
N SER A 88 7.36 -0.15 -13.07
CA SER A 88 6.96 -0.16 -11.66
C SER A 88 7.46 1.09 -10.94
N LEU A 89 6.82 1.47 -9.82
CA LEU A 89 7.15 2.70 -9.11
C LEU A 89 8.60 2.73 -8.61
N ASN A 90 9.15 1.58 -8.23
CA ASN A 90 10.54 1.47 -7.77
C ASN A 90 11.60 1.74 -8.85
N GLN A 91 11.19 1.93 -10.12
CA GLN A 91 12.07 2.32 -11.22
C GLN A 91 12.09 3.84 -11.42
N LEU A 92 11.24 4.60 -10.71
CA LEU A 92 11.11 6.05 -10.85
C LEU A 92 12.03 6.75 -9.86
N SER A 93 12.96 7.55 -10.38
CA SER A 93 13.76 8.46 -9.55
C SER A 93 12.95 9.72 -9.21
N ASP A 94 13.41 10.52 -8.24
CA ASP A 94 12.80 11.82 -7.94
C ASP A 94 12.79 12.80 -9.13
N ARG A 95 13.61 12.57 -10.17
CA ARG A 95 13.56 13.38 -11.40
C ARG A 95 12.41 12.99 -12.32
N ASP A 96 11.91 11.76 -12.18
CA ASP A 96 10.86 11.17 -13.01
C ASP A 96 9.51 11.15 -12.26
N LYS A 97 9.47 11.75 -11.06
CA LYS A 97 8.30 11.80 -10.17
C LYS A 97 7.98 13.26 -9.83
N GLN A 98 6.71 13.63 -10.01
CA GLN A 98 6.14 14.85 -9.43
C GLN A 98 5.03 14.44 -8.47
N VAL A 99 5.27 14.62 -7.18
CA VAL A 99 4.26 14.39 -6.14
C VAL A 99 3.28 15.56 -6.15
N GLU A 100 1.98 15.26 -6.03
CA GLU A 100 0.88 16.22 -5.92
C GLU A 100 0.93 17.38 -6.95
N MET A 101 0.60 17.06 -8.21
CA MET A 101 0.51 18.07 -9.26
C MET A 101 -0.86 18.77 -9.25
N GLU A 102 -0.92 19.95 -8.62
CA GLU A 102 -2.07 20.84 -8.77
C GLU A 102 -2.13 21.42 -10.19
N PHE A 103 -3.33 21.49 -10.76
CA PHE A 103 -3.57 22.08 -12.08
C PHE A 103 -4.87 22.87 -12.12
N TYR A 104 -4.91 23.84 -13.04
CA TYR A 104 -6.08 24.66 -13.30
C TYR A 104 -6.50 24.50 -14.75
N LEU A 105 -7.77 24.21 -14.99
CA LEU A 105 -8.36 24.20 -16.33
C LEU A 105 -9.14 25.50 -16.54
N PRO A 106 -8.77 26.36 -17.51
CA PRO A 106 -9.54 27.56 -17.80
C PRO A 106 -10.89 27.14 -18.41
N ILE A 107 -11.98 27.49 -17.75
CA ILE A 107 -13.34 27.22 -18.22
C ILE A 107 -13.85 28.48 -18.93
N SER A 108 -13.68 28.51 -20.26
CA SER A 108 -14.12 29.63 -21.11
C SER A 108 -15.56 29.46 -21.62
N GLU A 109 -16.08 28.24 -21.62
CA GLU A 109 -17.44 27.87 -22.06
C GLU A 109 -18.09 26.89 -21.08
N PRO A 110 -19.43 26.76 -21.06
CA PRO A 110 -20.13 25.81 -20.18
C PRO A 110 -19.63 24.37 -20.38
N LEU A 111 -19.24 23.72 -19.27
CA LEU A 111 -18.76 22.34 -19.30
C LEU A 111 -19.90 21.37 -19.63
N ILE A 112 -19.79 20.68 -20.77
CA ILE A 112 -20.68 19.57 -21.14
C ILE A 112 -19.90 18.28 -20.93
N ALA A 113 -20.36 17.40 -20.03
CA ALA A 113 -19.64 16.19 -19.62
C ALA A 113 -19.19 15.33 -20.82
N SER A 114 -20.04 15.18 -21.83
CA SER A 114 -19.72 14.40 -23.05
C SER A 114 -18.58 14.98 -23.90
N GLN A 115 -18.23 16.25 -23.73
CA GLN A 115 -17.15 16.92 -24.47
C GLN A 115 -15.82 16.88 -23.72
N LEU A 116 -15.84 16.69 -22.40
CA LEU A 116 -14.63 16.67 -21.55
C LEU A 116 -13.80 15.40 -21.77
N ASP A 117 -14.45 14.26 -22.02
CA ASP A 117 -13.76 12.99 -22.28
C ASP A 117 -13.00 13.02 -23.61
N ALA A 118 -13.45 13.83 -24.57
CA ALA A 118 -12.86 13.93 -25.91
C ALA A 118 -11.57 14.78 -25.96
N THR A 119 -11.31 15.63 -24.95
CA THR A 119 -10.12 16.50 -24.93
C THR A 119 -8.82 15.79 -24.52
N ASN A 120 -8.87 14.50 -24.16
CA ASN A 120 -7.70 13.67 -23.81
C ASN A 120 -7.12 12.88 -25.01
N SER A 121 -7.47 13.22 -26.26
CA SER A 121 -6.80 12.60 -27.41
C SER A 121 -5.42 13.23 -27.62
N PRO A 122 -4.31 12.47 -27.52
CA PRO A 122 -2.98 13.01 -27.70
C PRO A 122 -2.79 13.45 -29.16
N VAL A 123 -2.23 14.65 -29.35
CA VAL A 123 -1.56 15.07 -30.58
C VAL A 123 -0.10 14.69 -30.48
#